data_AF-A0A292S2U6-F1
#
_entry.id   AF-A0A292S2U6-F1
#
_cell.length_a   1.000
_cell.length_b   1.000
_cell.length_c   1.000
_cell.angle_alpha   90.00
_cell.angle_beta   90.00
_cell.angle_gamma   90.00
#
_symmetry.space_group_name_H-M   'P 1'
#
loop_
_entity.id
_entity.type
_entity.pdbx_description
1 polymer ?
#
loop_
_entity_poly.entity_id
_entity_poly.type
_entity_poly.pdbx_seq_one_letter_code
_entity_poly.pdbx_strand_id
1 'polypeptide(L)'
;MDKAEMKNSYTKTLIVIMIIAFNSQLAYYPLCIVVNYFLPNYIESLNIFRVLFPSITINIIISMIIINHYKALQKQNLYFVITSIVLAISVILNVLAYMFTHKPIGFSIASVITMVVWYLISDYYISREYNIRNFKELLFMMVNILGYYIISFEVQNYYCGFIFNTLFIIFVCLIFYKNQTLNLIFGKKRGEKQ
;
A
#
# COMPACT_ATOMS: atom_id res chain seq x y z
N MET A 1 7.54 -15.27 -22.28
CA MET A 1 8.03 -13.94 -21.87
C MET A 1 9.43 -14.15 -21.30
N ASP A 2 10.43 -13.49 -21.87
CA ASP A 2 11.81 -13.64 -21.41
C ASP A 2 12.00 -13.04 -20.01
N LYS A 3 13.04 -13.48 -19.28
CA LYS A 3 13.33 -12.99 -17.92
C LYS A 3 13.61 -11.49 -17.88
N ALA A 4 14.20 -10.92 -18.94
CA ALA A 4 14.40 -9.47 -19.06
C ALA A 4 13.08 -8.71 -19.26
N GLU A 5 12.15 -9.26 -20.04
CA GLU A 5 10.81 -8.69 -20.25
C GLU A 5 9.99 -8.73 -18.95
N MET A 6 10.04 -9.85 -18.21
CA MET A 6 9.41 -9.98 -16.89
C MET A 6 9.93 -8.96 -15.89
N LYS A 7 11.24 -8.74 -15.86
CA LYS A 7 11.88 -7.73 -15.03
C LYS A 7 11.38 -6.31 -15.34
N ASN A 8 11.35 -5.94 -16.62
CA ASN A 8 10.90 -4.61 -17.04
C ASN A 8 9.40 -4.40 -16.74
N SER A 9 8.59 -5.45 -16.98
CA SER A 9 7.17 -5.44 -16.67
C SER A 9 6.92 -5.31 -15.17
N TYR A 10 7.70 -6.01 -14.32
CA TYR A 10 7.64 -5.89 -12.86
C TYR A 10 7.83 -4.44 -12.40
N THR A 11 8.96 -3.83 -12.76
CA THR A 11 9.30 -2.48 -12.27
C THR A 11 8.29 -1.43 -12.74
N LYS A 12 7.86 -1.47 -14.02
CA LYS A 12 6.90 -0.51 -14.54
C LYS A 12 5.52 -0.67 -13.90
N THR A 13 5.02 -1.90 -13.84
CA THR A 13 3.67 -2.17 -13.32
C THR A 13 3.63 -1.94 -11.81
N LEU A 14 4.70 -2.25 -11.07
CA LEU A 14 4.83 -1.96 -9.65
C LEU A 14 4.68 -0.47 -9.36
N ILE A 15 5.39 0.40 -10.10
CA ILE A 15 5.31 1.85 -9.90
C ILE A 15 3.89 2.37 -10.17
N VAL A 16 3.27 1.94 -11.27
CA VAL A 16 1.91 2.37 -11.64
C VAL A 16 0.90 1.94 -10.58
N ILE A 17 0.97 0.68 -10.14
CA ILE A 17 0.05 0.17 -9.11
C ILE A 17 0.33 0.80 -7.75
N MET A 18 1.58 1.09 -7.39
CA MET A 18 1.89 1.84 -6.17
C MET A 18 1.22 3.21 -6.19
N ILE A 19 1.33 3.97 -7.27
CA ILE A 19 0.67 5.28 -7.40
C ILE A 19 -0.85 5.13 -7.21
N ILE A 20 -1.48 4.19 -7.91
CA ILE A 20 -2.93 3.97 -7.80
C ILE A 20 -3.33 3.52 -6.39
N ALA A 21 -2.60 2.56 -5.81
CA ALA A 21 -2.90 1.99 -4.51
C ALA A 21 -2.77 3.03 -3.39
N PHE A 22 -1.80 3.94 -3.45
CA PHE A 22 -1.68 5.00 -2.46
C PHE A 22 -2.78 6.06 -2.58
N ASN A 23 -3.24 6.36 -3.80
CA ASN A 23 -4.43 7.20 -3.96
C ASN A 23 -5.70 6.56 -3.36
N SER A 24 -5.78 5.24 -3.26
CA SER A 24 -6.91 4.57 -2.60
C SER A 24 -7.03 4.86 -1.10
N GLN A 25 -5.95 5.31 -0.44
CA GLN A 25 -5.98 5.73 0.97
C GLN A 25 -6.93 6.91 1.20
N LEU A 26 -7.15 7.72 0.18
CA LEU A 26 -8.07 8.85 0.22
C LEU A 26 -9.52 8.41 0.45
N ALA A 27 -9.85 7.13 0.23
CA ALA A 27 -11.18 6.58 0.52
C ALA A 27 -11.53 6.58 2.03
N TYR A 28 -10.55 6.81 2.92
CA TYR A 28 -10.81 7.01 4.35
C TYR A 28 -11.72 8.22 4.63
N TYR A 29 -11.52 9.33 3.92
CA TYR A 29 -12.27 10.56 4.15
C TYR A 29 -13.76 10.47 3.73
N PRO A 30 -14.14 9.97 2.54
CA PRO A 30 -15.54 9.74 2.22
C PRO A 30 -16.15 8.68 3.13
N LEU A 31 -15.40 7.66 3.56
CA LEU A 31 -15.87 6.71 4.58
C LEU A 31 -16.25 7.44 5.89
N CYS A 32 -15.45 8.41 6.33
CA CYS A 32 -15.79 9.21 7.52
C CYS A 32 -17.11 9.95 7.33
N ILE A 33 -17.34 10.57 6.18
CA ILE A 33 -18.60 11.28 5.88
C ILE A 33 -19.79 10.30 5.93
N VAL A 34 -19.65 9.14 5.29
CA VAL A 34 -20.69 8.10 5.28
C VAL A 34 -21.00 7.61 6.70
N VAL A 35 -19.99 7.30 7.51
CA VAL A 35 -20.20 6.82 8.89
C VAL A 35 -20.84 7.90 9.77
N ASN A 36 -20.39 9.16 9.66
CA ASN A 36 -20.98 10.25 10.45
C ASN A 36 -22.47 10.47 10.11
N TYR A 37 -22.87 10.30 8.85
CA TYR A 37 -24.26 10.53 8.43
C TYR A 37 -25.16 9.32 8.61
N PHE A 38 -24.70 8.12 8.27
CA PHE A 38 -25.52 6.90 8.23
C PHE A 38 -25.32 5.97 9.45
N LEU A 39 -24.16 6.03 10.13
CA LEU A 39 -23.81 5.11 11.23
C LEU A 39 -23.15 5.87 12.43
N PRO A 40 -23.84 6.84 13.06
CA PRO A 40 -23.24 7.66 14.11
C PRO A 40 -22.74 6.86 15.33
N ASN A 41 -23.35 5.70 15.62
CA ASN A 41 -22.90 4.81 16.70
C ASN A 41 -21.53 4.15 16.44
N TYR A 42 -20.97 4.29 15.23
CA TYR A 42 -19.70 3.69 14.83
C TYR A 42 -18.57 4.70 14.64
N ILE A 43 -18.77 5.96 15.04
CA ILE A 43 -17.74 7.02 14.92
C ILE A 43 -16.44 6.62 15.62
N GLU A 44 -16.50 5.98 16.79
CA GLU A 44 -15.29 5.52 17.49
C GLU A 44 -14.48 4.50 16.68
N SER A 45 -15.15 3.71 15.82
CA SER A 45 -14.49 2.74 14.95
C SER A 45 -13.67 3.41 13.86
N LEU A 46 -13.92 4.68 13.52
CA LEU A 46 -13.14 5.41 12.53
C LEU A 46 -11.66 5.52 12.92
N ASN A 47 -11.33 5.52 14.22
CA ASN A 47 -9.95 5.51 14.68
C ASN A 47 -9.24 4.19 14.33
N ILE A 48 -9.96 3.06 14.44
CA ILE A 48 -9.47 1.73 14.09
C ILE A 48 -9.23 1.67 12.57
N PHE A 49 -10.18 2.18 11.78
CA PHE A 49 -10.08 2.24 10.32
C PHE A 49 -8.95 3.15 9.87
N ARG A 50 -8.79 4.34 10.45
CA ARG A 50 -7.71 5.28 10.13
C ARG A 50 -6.35 4.58 10.15
N VAL A 51 -6.09 3.78 11.18
CA VAL A 51 -4.83 3.01 11.28
C VAL A 51 -4.77 1.90 10.23
N LEU A 52 -5.89 1.25 9.89
CA LEU A 52 -5.92 0.14 8.95
C LEU A 52 -5.72 0.53 7.48
N PHE A 53 -6.07 1.75 7.06
CA PHE A 53 -6.09 2.11 5.63
C PHE A 53 -4.79 1.81 4.86
N PRO A 54 -3.59 2.06 5.40
CA PRO A 54 -2.34 1.65 4.76
C PRO A 54 -2.21 0.15 4.49
N SER A 55 -2.82 -0.70 5.31
CA SER A 55 -2.82 -2.16 5.11
C SER A 55 -3.53 -2.54 3.80
N ILE A 56 -4.62 -1.83 3.46
CA ILE A 56 -5.38 -2.02 2.22
C ILE A 56 -4.51 -1.68 1.00
N THR A 57 -3.79 -0.57 1.06
CA THR A 57 -2.86 -0.16 0.00
C THR A 57 -1.77 -1.19 -0.27
N ILE A 58 -1.14 -1.69 0.79
CA ILE A 58 -0.10 -2.72 0.68
C ILE A 58 -0.70 -4.01 0.10
N ASN A 59 -1.90 -4.39 0.53
CA ASN A 59 -2.59 -5.57 0.04
C ASN A 59 -2.89 -5.48 -1.47
N ILE A 60 -3.26 -4.31 -1.99
CA ILE A 60 -3.45 -4.09 -3.43
C ILE A 60 -2.15 -4.37 -4.19
N ILE A 61 -1.01 -3.86 -3.70
CA ILE A 61 0.31 -4.07 -4.32
C ILE A 61 0.67 -5.56 -4.33
N ILE A 62 0.51 -6.24 -3.19
CA ILE A 62 0.81 -7.67 -3.07
C ILE A 62 -0.06 -8.48 -4.03
N SER A 63 -1.37 -8.24 -4.00
CA SER A 63 -2.35 -9.03 -4.75
C SER A 63 -2.25 -8.84 -6.26
N MET A 64 -2.02 -7.60 -6.72
CA MET A 64 -2.00 -7.28 -8.15
C MET A 64 -0.64 -7.47 -8.81
N ILE A 65 0.46 -7.31 -8.08
CA ILE A 65 1.82 -7.38 -8.65
C ILE A 65 2.55 -8.62 -8.17
N ILE A 66 2.79 -8.71 -6.86
CA ILE A 66 3.70 -9.71 -6.29
C ILE A 66 3.20 -11.11 -6.59
N ILE A 67 1.93 -11.43 -6.29
CA ILE A 67 1.34 -12.76 -6.55
C ILE A 67 1.46 -13.13 -8.03
N ASN A 68 1.18 -12.17 -8.93
CA ASN A 68 1.20 -12.42 -10.37
C ASN A 68 2.62 -12.72 -10.88
N HIS A 69 3.63 -12.06 -10.33
CA HIS A 69 5.03 -12.36 -10.66
C HIS A 69 5.51 -13.70 -10.09
N TYR A 70 5.08 -14.08 -8.88
CA TYR A 70 5.35 -15.43 -8.36
C TYR A 70 4.75 -16.52 -9.25
N LYS A 71 3.53 -16.32 -9.75
CA LYS A 71 2.88 -17.23 -10.71
C LYS A 71 3.62 -17.28 -12.04
N ALA A 72 4.01 -16.12 -12.59
CA ALA A 72 4.75 -16.03 -13.85
C ALA A 72 6.12 -16.73 -13.78
N LEU A 73 6.77 -16.69 -12.62
CA LEU A 73 8.04 -17.39 -12.35
C LEU A 73 7.86 -18.86 -11.97
N GLN A 74 6.63 -19.39 -11.93
CA GLN A 74 6.29 -20.73 -11.44
C GLN A 74 6.78 -21.02 -10.01
N LYS A 75 6.84 -19.99 -9.17
CA LYS A 75 7.28 -20.06 -7.77
C LYS A 75 6.11 -20.02 -6.78
N GLN A 76 4.93 -20.51 -7.16
CA GLN A 76 3.77 -20.55 -6.27
C GLN A 76 4.03 -21.29 -4.95
N ASN A 77 4.82 -22.36 -4.96
CA ASN A 77 5.14 -23.13 -3.76
C ASN A 77 5.97 -22.30 -2.76
N LEU A 78 6.94 -21.52 -3.27
CA LEU A 78 7.71 -20.58 -2.43
C LEU A 78 6.79 -19.52 -1.84
N TYR A 79 5.88 -18.96 -2.63
CA TYR A 79 4.91 -17.97 -2.15
C TYR A 79 3.97 -18.54 -1.09
N PHE A 80 3.55 -19.79 -1.23
CA PHE A 80 2.76 -20.50 -0.22
C PHE A 80 3.50 -20.65 1.11
N VAL A 81 4.79 -20.97 1.08
CA VAL A 81 5.62 -21.03 2.29
C VAL A 81 5.76 -19.64 2.92
N ILE A 82 6.03 -18.60 2.13
CA ILE A 82 6.14 -17.21 2.61
C ILE A 82 4.84 -16.79 3.30
N THR A 83 3.70 -17.00 2.67
CA THR A 83 2.39 -16.63 3.23
C THR A 83 2.05 -17.43 4.49
N SER A 84 2.42 -18.71 4.56
CA SER A 84 2.26 -19.51 5.78
C SER A 84 3.09 -18.98 6.95
N ILE A 85 4.34 -18.56 6.70
CA ILE A 85 5.20 -17.93 7.71
C ILE A 85 4.62 -16.58 8.16
N VAL A 86 4.19 -15.75 7.20
CA VAL A 86 3.55 -14.45 7.50
C VAL A 86 2.26 -14.63 8.31
N LEU A 87 1.47 -15.67 8.03
CA LEU A 87 0.28 -15.99 8.81
C LEU A 87 0.64 -16.31 10.27
N ALA A 88 1.66 -17.13 10.50
CA ALA A 88 2.15 -17.42 11.86
C ALA A 88 2.64 -16.15 12.57
N ILE A 89 3.41 -15.30 11.88
CA ILE A 89 3.86 -14.00 12.41
C ILE A 89 2.66 -13.10 12.74
N SER A 90 1.64 -13.07 11.90
CA SER A 90 0.41 -12.30 12.11
C SER A 90 -0.29 -12.72 13.41
N VAL A 91 -0.44 -14.02 13.64
CA VAL A 91 -1.05 -14.54 14.87
C VAL A 91 -0.26 -14.08 16.10
N ILE A 92 1.07 -14.20 16.06
CA ILE A 92 1.95 -13.77 17.16
C ILE A 92 1.81 -12.26 17.40
N LEU A 93 1.88 -11.44 16.35
CA LEU A 93 1.76 -9.99 16.46
C LEU A 93 0.39 -9.55 17.00
N ASN A 94 -0.69 -10.21 16.59
CA ASN A 94 -2.03 -9.90 17.08
C ASN A 94 -2.21 -10.28 18.56
N VAL A 95 -1.67 -11.43 18.99
CA VAL A 95 -1.67 -11.83 20.40
C VAL A 95 -0.89 -10.82 21.25
N LEU A 96 0.32 -10.44 20.80
CA LEU A 96 1.12 -9.43 21.50
C LEU A 96 0.39 -8.08 21.56
N ALA A 97 -0.22 -7.65 20.46
CA ALA A 97 -0.95 -6.38 20.43
C ALA A 97 -2.14 -6.35 21.39
N TYR A 98 -2.84 -7.47 21.55
CA TYR A 98 -3.90 -7.63 22.55
C TYR A 98 -3.35 -7.51 23.97
N MET A 99 -2.23 -8.17 24.27
CA MET A 99 -1.59 -8.12 25.58
C MET A 99 -1.11 -6.71 25.96
N PHE A 100 -0.61 -5.91 25.01
CA PHE A 100 -0.10 -4.57 25.30
C PHE A 100 -1.18 -3.49 25.33
N THR A 101 -2.15 -3.54 24.42
CA THR A 101 -3.07 -2.41 24.20
C THR A 101 -4.40 -2.58 24.93
N HIS A 102 -4.86 -3.83 25.13
CA HIS A 102 -6.21 -4.19 25.61
C HIS A 102 -7.36 -3.48 24.86
N LYS A 103 -7.09 -2.94 23.66
CA LYS A 103 -8.01 -2.17 22.83
C LYS A 103 -7.93 -2.65 21.39
N PRO A 104 -9.03 -2.54 20.62
CA PRO A 104 -9.08 -3.03 19.24
C PRO A 104 -8.09 -2.34 18.30
N ILE A 105 -7.65 -1.13 18.62
CA ILE A 105 -6.66 -0.40 17.83
C ILE A 105 -5.29 -1.12 17.77
N GLY A 106 -4.96 -1.94 18.78
CA GLY A 106 -3.75 -2.76 18.76
C GLY A 106 -3.75 -3.75 17.59
N PHE A 107 -4.89 -4.37 17.30
CA PHE A 107 -5.03 -5.28 16.16
C PHE A 107 -4.82 -4.58 14.83
N SER A 108 -5.27 -3.32 14.70
CA SER A 108 -5.02 -2.51 13.51
C SER A 108 -3.54 -2.27 13.27
N ILE A 109 -2.80 -1.90 14.32
CA ILE A 109 -1.36 -1.67 14.26
C ILE A 109 -0.63 -2.96 13.86
N ALA A 110 -0.97 -4.07 14.53
CA ALA A 110 -0.41 -5.39 14.20
C ALA A 110 -0.67 -5.81 12.75
N SER A 111 -1.86 -5.51 12.23
CA SER A 111 -2.24 -5.82 10.85
C SER A 111 -1.42 -5.03 9.84
N VAL A 112 -1.18 -3.73 10.08
CA VAL A 112 -0.33 -2.91 9.20
C VAL A 112 1.12 -3.42 9.22
N ILE A 113 1.66 -3.71 10.42
CA ILE A 113 3.02 -4.26 10.55
C ILE A 113 3.12 -5.59 9.79
N THR A 114 2.13 -6.46 9.93
CA THR A 114 2.07 -7.74 9.20
C THR A 114 2.09 -7.51 7.69
N MET A 115 1.32 -6.55 7.18
CA MET A 115 1.31 -6.23 5.74
C MET A 115 2.67 -5.70 5.26
N VAL A 116 3.33 -4.84 6.03
CA VAL A 116 4.67 -4.34 5.71
C VAL A 116 5.68 -5.49 5.68
N VAL A 117 5.68 -6.36 6.70
CA VAL A 117 6.55 -7.55 6.75
C VAL A 117 6.29 -8.47 5.56
N TRP A 118 5.03 -8.71 5.22
CA TRP A 118 4.66 -9.54 4.08
C TRP A 118 5.19 -8.98 2.77
N TYR A 119 5.03 -7.67 2.55
CA TYR A 119 5.58 -6.98 1.39
C TYR A 119 7.10 -7.11 1.34
N LEU A 120 7.80 -6.83 2.44
CA LEU A 120 9.27 -6.88 2.50
C LEU A 120 9.82 -8.26 2.16
N ILE A 121 9.28 -9.32 2.76
CA ILE A 121 9.72 -10.69 2.51
C ILE A 121 9.42 -11.05 1.04
N SER A 122 8.21 -10.77 0.57
CA SER A 122 7.79 -11.18 -0.77
C SER A 122 8.54 -10.42 -1.87
N ASP A 123 8.77 -9.12 -1.70
CA ASP A 123 9.55 -8.29 -2.62
C ASP A 123 11.01 -8.75 -2.63
N TYR A 124 11.64 -8.96 -1.47
CA TYR A 124 13.05 -9.39 -1.37
C TYR A 124 13.40 -10.59 -2.26
N TYR A 125 12.57 -11.65 -2.23
CA TYR A 125 12.78 -12.83 -3.06
C TYR A 125 12.62 -12.53 -4.56
N ILE A 126 11.67 -11.67 -4.95
CA ILE A 126 11.50 -11.23 -6.34
C ILE A 126 12.67 -10.35 -6.78
N SER A 127 13.10 -9.37 -5.96
CA SER A 127 14.22 -8.48 -6.25
C SER A 127 15.50 -9.27 -6.47
N ARG A 128 15.72 -10.33 -5.68
CA ARG A 128 16.86 -11.24 -5.84
C ARG A 128 16.76 -12.03 -7.15
N GLU A 129 15.58 -12.52 -7.50
CA GLU A 129 15.37 -13.29 -8.73
C GLU A 129 15.61 -12.46 -10.00
N TYR A 130 15.19 -11.19 -9.99
CA TYR A 130 15.39 -10.25 -11.11
C TYR A 130 16.67 -9.41 -11.01
N ASN A 131 17.44 -9.55 -9.92
CA ASN A 131 18.61 -8.74 -9.62
C ASN A 131 18.31 -7.22 -9.76
N ILE A 132 17.31 -6.76 -8.99
CA ILE A 132 16.87 -5.35 -8.92
C ILE A 132 17.06 -4.86 -7.49
N ARG A 133 17.35 -3.56 -7.34
CA ARG A 133 17.35 -2.88 -6.07
C ARG A 133 16.07 -2.05 -5.92
N ASN A 134 15.16 -2.48 -5.03
CA ASN A 134 13.84 -1.86 -4.83
C ASN A 134 13.81 -0.83 -3.69
N PHE A 135 14.98 -0.26 -3.34
CA PHE A 135 15.07 0.66 -2.20
C PHE A 135 14.24 1.93 -2.41
N LYS A 136 14.13 2.39 -3.66
CA LYS A 136 13.34 3.58 -4.01
C LYS A 136 11.85 3.34 -3.80
N GLU A 137 11.35 2.18 -4.20
CA GLU A 137 9.96 1.74 -4.07
C GLU A 137 9.59 1.57 -2.60
N LEU A 138 10.48 0.97 -1.81
CA LEU A 138 10.33 0.86 -0.36
C LEU A 138 10.27 2.24 0.31
N LEU A 139 11.18 3.16 -0.04
CA LEU A 139 11.20 4.51 0.50
C LEU A 139 9.91 5.27 0.13
N PHE A 140 9.45 5.15 -1.12
CA PHE A 140 8.18 5.73 -1.57
C PHE A 140 7.01 5.21 -0.73
N MET A 141 6.94 3.89 -0.51
CA MET A 141 5.90 3.26 0.30
C MET A 141 5.90 3.82 1.74
N MET A 142 7.07 3.85 2.39
CA MET A 142 7.21 4.33 3.77
C MET A 142 6.84 5.80 3.93
N VAL A 143 7.28 6.67 3.02
CA VAL A 143 6.96 8.12 3.04
C VAL A 143 5.45 8.34 2.91
N ASN A 144 4.76 7.61 2.03
CA ASN A 144 3.31 7.74 1.88
C ASN A 144 2.57 7.26 3.13
N ILE A 145 2.95 6.12 3.72
CA ILE A 145 2.31 5.59 4.94
C ILE A 145 2.48 6.58 6.10
N LEU A 146 3.71 7.07 6.33
CA LEU A 146 3.99 7.99 7.42
C LEU A 146 3.30 9.34 7.21
N GLY A 147 3.34 9.88 5.98
CA GLY A 147 2.66 11.13 5.67
C GLY A 147 1.14 11.04 5.78
N TYR A 148 0.54 9.92 5.37
CA TYR A 148 -0.88 9.65 5.60
C TYR A 148 -1.20 9.68 7.11
N TYR A 149 -0.40 9.03 7.95
CA TYR A 149 -0.64 9.06 9.40
C TYR A 149 -0.52 10.47 9.96
N ILE A 150 0.56 11.19 9.66
CA ILE A 150 0.75 12.57 10.16
C ILE A 150 -0.46 13.44 9.79
N ILE A 151 -0.87 13.45 8.52
CA ILE A 151 -1.99 14.29 8.07
C ILE A 151 -3.31 13.83 8.68
N SER A 152 -3.56 12.52 8.73
CA SER A 152 -4.83 11.98 9.25
C SER A 152 -5.00 12.13 10.76
N PHE A 153 -3.92 12.24 11.54
CA PHE A 153 -3.98 12.47 12.98
C PHE A 153 -4.05 13.95 13.34
N GLU A 154 -3.32 14.83 12.65
CA GLU A 154 -3.28 16.27 12.93
C GLU A 154 -4.53 17.00 12.42
N VAL A 155 -5.03 16.64 11.23
CA VAL A 155 -6.14 17.37 10.60
C VAL A 155 -7.47 16.76 11.01
N GLN A 156 -8.16 17.40 11.97
CA GLN A 156 -9.45 16.93 12.49
C GLN A 156 -10.60 17.07 11.47
N ASN A 157 -10.55 18.07 10.59
CA ASN A 157 -11.59 18.27 9.58
C ASN A 157 -11.40 17.31 8.39
N TYR A 158 -12.38 16.45 8.14
CA TYR A 158 -12.34 15.44 7.07
C TYR A 158 -12.10 16.03 5.67
N TYR A 159 -12.70 17.19 5.35
CA TYR A 159 -12.55 17.82 4.04
C TYR A 159 -11.15 18.40 3.86
N CYS A 160 -10.63 19.10 4.88
CA CYS A 160 -9.27 19.61 4.85
C CYS A 160 -8.25 18.46 4.80
N GLY A 161 -8.49 17.39 5.56
CA GLY A 161 -7.65 16.20 5.56
C GLY A 161 -7.58 15.56 4.17
N PHE A 162 -8.71 15.42 3.48
CA PHE A 162 -8.75 14.91 2.11
C PHE A 162 -7.90 15.75 1.15
N ILE A 163 -8.03 17.09 1.19
CA ILE A 163 -7.28 18.00 0.32
C ILE A 163 -5.78 17.92 0.63
N PHE A 164 -5.38 18.03 1.89
CA PHE A 164 -3.97 17.97 2.29
C PHE A 164 -3.32 16.64 1.92
N ASN A 165 -4.02 15.52 2.16
CA ASN A 165 -3.50 14.20 1.84
C ASN A 165 -3.38 14.00 0.32
N THR A 166 -4.36 14.49 -0.45
CA THR A 166 -4.29 14.47 -1.93
C THR A 166 -3.09 15.26 -2.44
N LEU A 167 -2.89 16.49 -1.96
CA LEU A 167 -1.75 17.32 -2.32
C LEU A 167 -0.42 16.67 -1.94
N PHE A 168 -0.36 16.04 -0.75
CA PHE A 168 0.80 15.31 -0.28
C PHE A 168 1.14 14.12 -1.17
N ILE A 169 0.16 13.27 -1.51
CA ILE A 169 0.37 12.12 -2.40
C ILE A 169 0.86 12.60 -3.77
N ILE A 170 0.27 13.66 -4.33
CA ILE A 170 0.72 14.24 -5.61
C ILE A 170 2.16 14.74 -5.49
N PHE A 171 2.51 15.44 -4.42
CA PHE A 171 3.85 15.96 -4.18
C PHE A 171 4.89 14.83 -4.09
N VAL A 172 4.62 13.79 -3.31
CA VAL A 172 5.51 12.62 -3.18
C VAL A 172 5.64 11.88 -4.51
N CYS A 173 4.53 11.73 -5.25
CA CYS A 173 4.51 11.16 -6.59
C CYS A 173 5.41 11.95 -7.56
N LEU A 174 5.36 13.27 -7.55
CA LEU A 174 6.20 14.12 -8.40
C LEU A 174 7.69 14.04 -8.05
N ILE A 175 8.03 13.91 -6.76
CA ILE A 175 9.44 13.76 -6.33
C ILE A 175 10.01 12.41 -6.80
N PHE A 176 9.28 11.31 -6.57
CA PHE A 176 9.82 9.98 -6.84
C PHE A 176 9.65 9.55 -8.30
N TYR A 177 8.53 9.90 -8.94
CA TYR A 177 8.12 9.31 -10.21
C TYR A 177 7.57 10.35 -11.21
N LYS A 178 8.14 11.56 -11.23
CA LYS A 178 7.74 12.70 -12.09
C LYS A 178 7.30 12.29 -13.50
N ASN A 179 8.11 11.50 -14.20
CA ASN A 179 7.86 11.12 -15.60
C ASN A 179 6.69 10.14 -15.71
N GLN A 180 6.60 9.16 -14.81
CA GLN A 180 5.51 8.18 -14.79
C GLN A 180 4.18 8.83 -14.38
N THR A 181 4.20 9.76 -13.42
CA THR A 181 3.00 10.46 -12.95
C THR A 181 2.47 11.42 -14.02
N LEU A 182 3.35 12.15 -14.70
CA LEU A 182 2.97 12.99 -15.84
C LEU A 182 2.38 12.15 -16.98
N ASN A 183 2.94 10.98 -17.27
CA ASN A 183 2.38 10.09 -18.28
C ASN A 183 1.03 9.50 -17.87
N LEU A 184 0.80 9.20 -16.60
CA LEU A 184 -0.52 8.73 -16.14
C LEU A 184 -1.58 9.83 -16.20
N ILE A 185 -1.22 11.08 -15.89
CA ILE A 185 -2.15 12.22 -15.86
C ILE A 185 -2.39 12.83 -17.25
N PHE A 186 -1.34 12.93 -18.09
CA PHE A 186 -1.36 13.61 -19.39
C PHE A 186 -1.18 12.68 -20.60
N GLY A 187 -0.99 11.38 -20.41
CA GLY A 187 -0.54 10.43 -21.43
C GLY A 187 -1.53 10.06 -22.54
N LYS A 188 -2.64 10.77 -22.72
CA LYS A 188 -3.56 10.53 -23.85
C LYS A 188 -3.38 11.52 -25.02
N LYS A 189 -2.15 11.90 -25.36
CA LYS A 189 -1.90 12.78 -26.53
C LYS A 189 -0.73 12.43 -27.47
N ARG A 190 -0.17 11.21 -27.41
CA ARG A 190 0.92 10.86 -28.34
C ARG A 190 0.98 9.36 -28.66
N GLY A 191 0.03 8.86 -29.45
CA GLY A 191 0.01 7.45 -29.84
C GLY A 191 -1.02 7.01 -30.88
N GLU A 192 -1.52 7.88 -31.75
CA GLU A 192 -2.32 7.47 -32.93
C GLU A 192 -1.98 8.36 -34.13
N LYS A 193 -0.78 8.19 -34.69
CA LYS A 193 -0.44 8.52 -36.09
C LYS A 193 0.89 7.84 -36.44
N GLN A 194 0.83 6.56 -36.79
CA GLN A 194 1.64 5.95 -37.85
C GLN A 194 0.81 4.83 -38.47
#